data_AF-A0A6H0CEJ0-F1
#
_entry.id   AF-A0A6H0CEJ0-F1
#
_cell.length_a   1.000
_cell.length_b   1.000
_cell.length_c   1.000
_cell.angle_alpha   90.00
_cell.angle_beta   90.00
_cell.angle_gamma   90.00
#
_symmetry.space_group_name_H-M   'P 1'
#
loop_
_entity.id
_entity.type
_entity.pdbx_description
1 polymer ?
#
loop_
_entity_poly.entity_id
_entity_poly.type
_entity_poly.pdbx_seq_one_letter_code
_entity_poly.pdbx_strand_id
1 'polypeptide(L)'
;MTRGAGGTLTYWDVGDPSDPRVQRTVDLVTTDSTLHPSPDGRYVVVRGASGVRSVQSIGHERTQELALLAGVVDVSVAHGRMAVTVAKDQRPRTGQDAEEEQDTLTFLLDLDTDRLYDTLCEADPQSVPESAWKDYFPRLPYRMSCDPPS
;
A
#
# COMPACT_ATOMS: atom_id res chain seq x y z
N MET A 1 -15.80 -4.41 10.47
CA MET A 1 -14.39 -4.84 10.53
C MET A 1 -13.91 -4.76 11.97
N THR A 2 -13.15 -5.74 12.44
CA THR A 2 -12.53 -5.74 13.79
C THR A 2 -11.06 -6.14 13.71
N ARG A 3 -10.25 -5.65 14.65
CA ARG A 3 -8.86 -6.08 14.84
C ARG A 3 -8.81 -7.16 15.90
N GLY A 4 -8.17 -8.29 15.59
CA GLY A 4 -7.95 -9.40 16.51
C GLY A 4 -6.58 -9.37 17.17
N ALA A 5 -6.40 -10.22 18.17
CA ALA A 5 -5.09 -10.49 18.76
C ALA A 5 -4.16 -11.11 17.70
N GLY A 6 -2.85 -10.83 17.79
CA GLY A 6 -1.85 -11.36 16.85
C GLY A 6 -1.78 -10.65 15.50
N GLY A 7 -2.38 -9.47 15.36
CA GLY A 7 -2.29 -8.68 14.11
C GLY A 7 -3.30 -9.12 13.05
N THR A 8 -4.37 -9.81 13.41
CA THR A 8 -5.39 -10.21 12.45
C THR A 8 -6.42 -9.10 12.23
N LEU A 9 -6.91 -8.97 10.99
CA LEU A 9 -8.02 -8.10 10.62
C LEU A 9 -9.18 -8.95 10.14
N THR A 10 -10.31 -8.89 10.83
CA THR A 10 -11.51 -9.67 10.50
C THR A 10 -12.57 -8.78 9.87
N TYR A 11 -13.04 -9.17 8.70
CA TYR A 11 -14.15 -8.56 7.98
C TYR A 11 -15.43 -9.33 8.28
N TRP A 12 -16.50 -8.58 8.51
CA TRP A 12 -17.79 -9.09 8.94
C TRP A 12 -18.86 -8.58 7.99
N ASP A 13 -19.74 -9.47 7.56
CA ASP A 13 -21.05 -9.11 7.03
C ASP A 13 -21.97 -8.82 8.22
N VAL A 14 -22.54 -7.62 8.24
CA VAL A 14 -23.46 -7.14 9.29
C VAL A 14 -24.80 -6.73 8.70
N GLY A 15 -25.15 -7.26 7.52
CA GLY A 15 -26.43 -7.00 6.85
C GLY A 15 -27.65 -7.41 7.69
N ASP A 16 -27.51 -8.47 8.50
CA ASP A 16 -28.41 -8.79 9.61
C ASP A 16 -27.69 -8.50 10.95
N PRO A 17 -28.06 -7.43 11.68
CA PRO A 17 -27.44 -7.10 12.96
C PRO A 17 -27.61 -8.19 14.05
N SER A 18 -28.58 -9.09 13.90
CA SER A 18 -28.82 -10.19 14.83
C SER A 18 -28.01 -11.46 14.51
N ASP A 19 -27.44 -11.56 13.31
CA ASP A 19 -26.60 -12.67 12.85
C ASP A 19 -25.37 -12.15 12.05
N PRO A 20 -24.42 -11.48 12.71
CA PRO A 20 -23.20 -11.02 12.05
C PRO A 20 -22.30 -12.21 11.66
N ARG A 21 -21.82 -12.24 10.41
CA ARG A 21 -21.05 -13.36 9.86
C ARG A 21 -19.64 -12.94 9.49
N VAL A 22 -18.65 -13.79 9.81
CA VAL A 22 -17.28 -13.58 9.33
C VAL A 22 -17.25 -13.79 7.83
N GLN A 23 -16.79 -12.78 7.09
CA GLN A 23 -16.62 -12.86 5.64
C GLN A 23 -15.19 -13.25 5.26
N ARG A 24 -14.19 -12.70 5.98
CA ARG A 24 -12.77 -12.91 5.69
C ARG A 24 -11.90 -12.54 6.89
N THR A 25 -10.76 -13.21 7.04
CA THR A 25 -9.67 -12.80 7.95
C THR A 25 -8.40 -12.58 7.16
N VAL A 26 -7.68 -11.50 7.48
CA VAL A 26 -6.40 -11.14 6.87
C VAL A 26 -5.34 -11.01 7.95
N ASP A 27 -4.22 -11.69 7.79
CA ASP A 27 -3.07 -11.51 8.68
C ASP A 27 -2.34 -10.21 8.33
N LEU A 28 -2.35 -9.26 9.26
CA LEU A 28 -1.48 -8.11 9.21
C LEU A 28 -0.15 -8.52 9.83
N VAL A 29 0.94 -8.22 9.14
CA VAL A 29 2.28 -8.66 9.53
C VAL A 29 2.74 -8.05 10.87
N THR A 30 2.09 -7.00 11.38
CA THR A 30 2.49 -6.33 12.63
C THR A 30 1.32 -5.99 13.56
N THR A 31 1.50 -6.26 14.85
CA THR A 31 0.57 -5.92 15.94
C THR A 31 0.57 -4.45 16.32
N ASP A 32 1.59 -3.69 15.90
CA ASP A 32 1.74 -2.26 16.23
C ASP A 32 1.25 -1.35 15.08
N SER A 33 0.52 -1.92 14.12
CA SER A 33 0.01 -1.18 12.97
C SER A 33 -1.18 -0.27 13.31
N THR A 34 -1.24 0.92 12.72
CA THR A 34 -2.44 1.75 12.70
C THR A 34 -3.28 1.47 11.44
N LEU A 35 -4.60 1.60 11.57
CA LEU A 35 -5.57 1.33 10.51
C LEU A 35 -6.26 2.63 10.10
N HIS A 36 -6.32 2.88 8.79
CA HIS A 36 -6.96 4.05 8.19
C HIS A 36 -7.98 3.57 7.16
N PRO A 37 -9.23 3.30 7.57
CA PRO A 37 -10.29 2.90 6.65
C PRO A 37 -10.61 4.02 5.66
N SER A 38 -10.89 3.66 4.43
CA SER A 38 -11.37 4.59 3.42
C SER A 38 -12.84 4.96 3.70
N PRO A 39 -13.28 6.22 3.45
CA PRO A 39 -14.67 6.62 3.70
C PRO A 39 -15.72 5.79 2.96
N ASP A 40 -15.37 5.23 1.80
CA ASP A 40 -16.24 4.36 1.00
C ASP A 40 -16.20 2.88 1.46
N GLY A 41 -15.43 2.56 2.50
CA GLY A 41 -15.31 1.21 3.05
C GLY A 41 -14.70 0.17 2.11
N ARG A 42 -14.12 0.59 0.98
CA ARG A 42 -13.53 -0.32 -0.01
C ARG A 42 -12.08 -0.71 0.32
N TYR A 43 -11.38 0.11 1.09
CA TYR A 43 -9.98 -0.10 1.42
C TYR A 43 -9.70 0.19 2.90
N VAL A 44 -8.67 -0.47 3.42
CA VAL A 44 -8.06 -0.16 4.71
C VAL A 44 -6.57 -0.01 4.48
N VAL A 45 -6.06 1.17 4.77
CA VAL A 45 -4.61 1.40 4.74
C VAL A 45 -4.04 1.06 6.11
N VAL A 46 -2.99 0.24 6.09
CA VAL A 46 -2.30 -0.29 7.26
C VAL A 46 -0.91 0.31 7.26
N ARG A 47 -0.60 1.12 8.28
CA ARG A 47 0.74 1.64 8.51
C ARG A 47 1.41 0.78 9.57
N GLY A 48 2.53 0.15 9.22
CA GLY A 48 3.38 -0.60 10.15
C GLY A 48 4.80 -0.03 10.19
N ALA A 49 5.64 -0.55 11.08
CA ALA A 49 7.04 -0.14 11.19
C ALA A 49 7.84 -0.35 9.88
N SER A 50 7.45 -1.33 9.06
CA SER A 50 8.12 -1.66 7.81
C SER A 50 7.60 -0.89 6.60
N GLY A 51 6.48 -0.15 6.70
CA GLY A 51 5.92 0.57 5.55
C GLY A 51 4.40 0.70 5.58
N VAL A 52 3.82 1.03 4.42
CA VAL A 52 2.39 1.28 4.24
C VAL A 52 1.81 0.26 3.25
N ARG A 53 0.67 -0.33 3.60
CA ARG A 53 0.00 -1.38 2.83
C ARG A 53 -1.47 -1.04 2.69
N SER A 54 -2.12 -1.47 1.61
CA SER A 54 -3.58 -1.42 1.51
C SER A 54 -4.17 -2.82 1.44
N VAL A 55 -5.29 -2.97 2.13
CA VAL A 55 -6.13 -4.17 2.05
C VAL A 55 -7.46 -3.75 1.48
N GLN A 56 -7.87 -4.37 0.37
CA GLN A 56 -9.22 -4.19 -0.16
C GLN A 56 -10.21 -4.90 0.77
N SER A 57 -11.23 -4.18 1.21
CA SER A 57 -12.23 -4.66 2.17
C SER A 57 -13.30 -5.53 1.53
N ILE A 58 -13.54 -5.36 0.23
CA ILE A 58 -14.54 -6.09 -0.56
C ILE A 58 -13.85 -6.89 -1.65
N GLY A 59 -14.15 -8.19 -1.75
CA GLY A 59 -13.58 -9.10 -2.75
C GLY A 59 -12.50 -10.05 -2.24
N HIS A 60 -12.10 -10.99 -3.11
CA HIS A 60 -11.16 -12.07 -2.80
C HIS A 60 -9.68 -11.69 -3.00
N GLU A 61 -9.38 -10.50 -3.50
CA GLU A 61 -8.03 -10.16 -3.95
C GLU A 61 -7.07 -9.69 -2.86
N ARG A 62 -5.78 -9.72 -3.25
CA ARG A 62 -4.58 -9.79 -2.40
C ARG A 62 -4.31 -8.48 -1.68
N THR A 63 -3.81 -8.59 -0.44
CA THR A 63 -3.07 -7.52 0.23
C THR A 63 -1.91 -7.09 -0.67
N GLN A 64 -2.01 -5.92 -1.29
CA GLN A 64 -0.90 -5.35 -2.05
C GLN A 64 -0.12 -4.41 -1.12
N GLU A 65 1.19 -4.62 -1.06
CA GLU A 65 2.09 -3.66 -0.47
C GLU A 65 2.22 -2.49 -1.46
N LEU A 66 1.50 -1.40 -1.19
CA LEU A 66 1.51 -0.22 -2.06
C LEU A 66 2.89 0.42 -2.13
N ALA A 67 3.54 0.57 -0.97
CA ALA A 67 4.86 1.16 -0.91
C ALA A 67 5.58 0.84 0.41
N LEU A 68 6.86 0.49 0.30
CA LEU A 68 7.80 0.52 1.42
C LEU A 68 8.32 1.95 1.56
N LEU A 69 7.65 2.74 2.40
CA LEU A 69 8.08 4.09 2.76
C LEU A 69 8.68 4.05 4.17
N ALA A 70 9.99 4.22 4.28
CA ALA A 70 10.66 4.39 5.56
C ALA A 70 10.35 5.77 6.15
N GLY A 71 10.28 5.87 7.48
CA GLY A 71 10.08 7.15 8.16
C GLY A 71 8.69 7.76 8.01
N VAL A 72 7.68 6.99 7.60
CA VAL A 72 6.28 7.45 7.55
C VAL A 72 5.84 7.90 8.93
N VAL A 73 5.38 9.14 9.03
CA VAL A 73 4.89 9.76 10.27
C VAL A 73 3.37 9.84 10.31
N ASP A 74 2.72 10.00 9.15
CA ASP A 74 1.28 10.09 9.05
C ASP A 74 0.74 9.52 7.73
N VAL A 75 -0.50 9.04 7.77
CA VAL A 75 -1.24 8.53 6.62
C VAL A 75 -2.69 8.97 6.77
N SER A 76 -3.27 9.50 5.70
CA SER A 76 -4.70 9.78 5.62
C SER A 76 -5.28 9.22 4.32
N VAL A 77 -6.54 8.79 4.35
CA VAL A 77 -7.23 8.28 3.16
C VAL A 77 -8.29 9.28 2.77
N ALA A 78 -8.13 9.89 1.59
CA ALA A 78 -9.03 10.90 1.06
C ALA A 78 -9.88 10.31 -0.07
N HIS A 79 -11.18 10.58 -0.04
CA HIS A 79 -12.12 10.25 -1.13
C HIS A 79 -12.18 8.78 -1.56
N GLY A 80 -11.82 7.84 -0.69
CA GLY A 80 -12.00 6.41 -0.95
C GLY A 80 -10.94 5.77 -1.87
N ARG A 81 -10.31 6.55 -2.75
CA ARG A 81 -9.45 6.06 -3.84
C ARG A 81 -7.98 6.45 -3.73
N MET A 82 -7.66 7.44 -2.89
CA MET A 82 -6.29 7.90 -2.72
C MET A 82 -5.89 7.90 -1.25
N ALA A 83 -4.67 7.46 -0.97
CA ALA A 83 -4.00 7.73 0.29
C ALA A 83 -3.02 8.89 0.12
N VAL A 84 -2.99 9.76 1.12
CA VAL A 84 -1.95 10.76 1.31
C VAL A 84 -1.03 10.24 2.42
N THR A 85 0.24 10.05 2.09
CA THR A 85 1.25 9.59 3.06
C THR A 85 2.27 10.70 3.30
N VAL A 86 2.55 10.97 4.56
CA VAL A 86 3.60 11.91 4.98
C VAL A 86 4.75 11.10 5.58
N ALA A 87 5.93 11.24 4.99
CA ALA A 87 7.14 10.57 5.44
C ALA A 87 8.26 11.59 5.69
N LYS A 88 9.05 11.32 6.72
CA LYS A 88 10.30 12.05 6.95
C LYS A 88 11.40 11.45 6.08
N ASP A 89 12.00 12.27 5.23
CA ASP A 89 13.22 11.90 4.53
C ASP A 89 14.35 11.83 5.58
N GLN A 90 14.86 10.63 5.82
CA GLN A 90 15.99 10.43 6.73
C GLN A 90 17.33 10.56 6.01
N ARG A 91 17.36 10.96 4.74
CA ARG A 91 18.63 11.20 4.05
C ARG A 91 19.38 12.33 4.77
N PRO A 92 20.60 12.06 5.28
CA PRO A 92 21.40 13.11 5.85
C PRO A 92 21.67 14.16 4.76
N ARG A 93 21.24 15.41 4.98
CA ARG A 93 21.64 16.52 4.11
C ARG A 93 23.16 16.61 4.16
N THR A 94 23.80 16.43 3.01
CA THR A 94 25.25 16.59 2.86
C THR A 94 25.55 18.07 2.68
N GLY A 95 25.97 18.75 3.76
CA GLY A 95 26.30 20.18 3.74
C GLY A 95 26.79 20.69 5.10
N GLN A 96 27.57 21.76 5.10
CA GLN A 96 28.20 22.34 6.31
C GLN A 96 27.21 22.99 7.28
N ASP A 97 25.95 23.19 6.88
CA ASP A 97 24.87 23.78 7.69
C ASP A 97 23.78 22.75 8.05
N ALA A 98 24.16 21.48 8.23
CA ALA A 98 23.25 20.43 8.66
C ALA A 98 22.88 20.58 10.15
N GLU A 99 22.13 21.62 10.50
CA GLU A 99 21.16 21.45 11.57
C GLU A 99 20.21 20.32 11.16
N GLU A 100 19.83 19.48 12.11
CA GLU A 100 19.17 18.18 11.95
C GLU A 100 17.70 18.31 11.45
N GLU A 101 17.50 19.06 10.38
CA GLU A 101 16.20 19.34 9.79
C GLU A 101 15.82 18.19 8.85
N GLN A 102 14.95 17.32 9.35
CA GLN A 102 14.39 16.21 8.60
C GLN A 102 13.35 16.75 7.62
N ASP A 103 13.65 16.69 6.32
CA ASP A 103 12.71 17.11 5.28
C ASP A 103 11.46 16.21 5.31
N THR A 104 10.29 16.82 5.21
CA THR A 104 9.02 16.09 5.17
C THR A 104 8.55 15.98 3.73
N LEU A 105 8.39 14.75 3.24
CA LEU A 105 7.88 14.43 1.92
C LEU A 105 6.41 14.01 2.02
N THR A 106 5.59 14.54 1.12
CA THR A 106 4.18 14.16 0.98
C THR A 106 3.99 13.38 -0.32
N PHE A 107 3.42 12.19 -0.22
CA PHE A 107 3.12 11.30 -1.33
C PHE A 107 1.62 11.16 -1.50
N LEU A 108 1.16 11.16 -2.75
CA LEU A 108 -0.19 10.76 -3.13
C LEU A 108 -0.10 9.38 -3.77
N LEU A 109 -0.82 8.42 -3.22
CA LEU A 109 -0.84 7.03 -3.66
C LEU A 109 -2.25 6.67 -4.11
N ASP A 110 -2.41 6.20 -5.34
CA ASP A 110 -3.68 5.59 -5.78
C ASP A 110 -3.81 4.20 -5.13
N LEU A 111 -4.98 3.92 -4.56
CA LEU A 111 -5.29 2.66 -3.87
C LEU A 111 -5.80 1.59 -4.83
N ASP A 112 -6.20 1.99 -6.04
CA ASP A 112 -6.68 1.13 -7.12
C ASP A 112 -5.48 0.77 -8.02
N THR A 113 -4.72 -0.26 -7.63
CA THR A 113 -3.46 -0.61 -8.30
C THR A 113 -3.65 -1.13 -9.71
N ASP A 114 -4.79 -1.75 -10.02
CA ASP A 114 -5.13 -2.19 -11.38
C ASP A 114 -5.38 -0.98 -12.27
N ARG A 115 -6.16 0.00 -11.80
CA ARG A 115 -6.35 1.25 -12.53
C ARG A 115 -5.04 2.04 -12.67
N LEU A 116 -4.20 2.06 -11.63
CA LEU A 116 -2.89 2.70 -11.70
C LEU A 116 -2.01 2.02 -12.75
N TYR A 117 -2.02 0.68 -12.79
CA TYR A 117 -1.35 -0.10 -13.81
C TYR A 117 -1.86 0.25 -15.20
N ASP A 118 -3.18 0.24 -15.42
CA ASP A 118 -3.79 0.61 -16.70
C ASP A 118 -3.38 2.02 -17.13
N THR A 119 -3.45 2.99 -16.21
CA THR A 119 -3.07 4.40 -16.47
C THR A 119 -1.58 4.52 -16.81
N LEU A 120 -0.71 3.76 -16.14
CA LEU A 120 0.71 3.75 -16.45
C LEU A 120 0.97 3.10 -17.81
N CYS A 121 0.23 2.05 -18.16
CA CYS A 121 0.34 1.36 -19.43
C CYS A 121 -0.22 2.17 -20.62
N GLU A 122 -1.19 3.05 -20.39
CA GLU A 122 -1.62 4.05 -21.38
C GLU A 122 -0.48 4.99 -21.82
N ALA A 123 0.54 5.18 -20.98
CA ALA A 123 1.71 6.00 -21.28
C ALA A 123 2.83 5.24 -22.03
N ASP A 124 2.59 3.98 -22.42
CA ASP A 124 3.54 3.07 -23.10
C ASP A 124 4.94 3.05 -22.45
N PRO A 125 5.05 2.58 -21.20
CA PRO A 125 6.29 2.64 -20.45
C PRO A 125 7.29 1.63 -21.00
N GLN A 126 8.56 2.06 -21.10
CA GLN A 126 9.65 1.17 -21.47
C GLN A 126 9.77 0.02 -20.46
N SER A 127 9.87 -1.21 -20.97
CA SER A 127 10.13 -2.39 -20.15
C SER A 127 11.61 -2.50 -19.82
N VAL A 128 11.92 -2.94 -18.59
CA VAL A 128 13.29 -3.33 -18.24
C VAL A 128 13.70 -4.50 -19.14
N PRO A 129 14.85 -4.43 -19.83
CA PRO A 129 15.33 -5.54 -20.66
C PRO A 129 15.55 -6.81 -19.83
N GLU A 130 15.29 -7.98 -20.41
CA GLU A 130 15.44 -9.27 -19.71
C GLU A 130 16.85 -9.48 -19.14
N SER A 131 17.87 -9.01 -19.85
CA SER A 131 19.27 -9.05 -19.39
C SER A 131 19.49 -8.26 -18.09
N ALA A 132 18.88 -7.08 -17.97
CA ALA A 132 18.99 -6.23 -16.79
C ALA A 132 18.03 -6.66 -15.67
N TRP A 133 16.90 -7.30 -16.01
CA TRP A 133 15.92 -7.79 -15.04
C TRP A 133 16.54 -8.75 -14.02
N LYS A 134 17.42 -9.66 -14.48
CA LYS A 134 18.06 -10.65 -13.61
C LYS A 134 19.00 -10.02 -12.58
N ASP A 135 19.59 -8.87 -12.90
CA ASP A 135 20.46 -8.15 -11.98
C ASP A 135 19.65 -7.46 -10.88
N TYR A 136 18.50 -6.86 -11.23
CA TYR A 136 17.62 -6.18 -10.27
C TYR A 136 16.72 -7.13 -9.47
N PHE A 137 16.25 -8.21 -10.09
CA PHE A 137 15.23 -9.10 -9.55
C PHE A 137 15.64 -10.58 -9.68
N PRO A 138 16.76 -11.00 -9.06
CA PRO A 138 17.38 -12.31 -9.32
C PRO A 138 16.53 -13.53 -8.94
N ARG A 139 15.44 -13.34 -8.18
CA ARG A 139 14.55 -14.41 -7.72
C ARG A 139 13.17 -14.40 -8.38
N LEU A 140 12.92 -13.47 -9.30
CA LEU A 140 11.62 -13.33 -9.96
C LEU A 140 11.74 -13.73 -11.44
N PRO A 141 10.74 -14.43 -11.99
CA PRO A 141 10.67 -14.64 -13.44
C PRO A 141 10.58 -13.29 -14.16
N TYR A 142 11.11 -13.23 -15.38
CA TYR A 142 10.99 -12.05 -16.22
C TYR A 142 9.51 -11.72 -16.50
N ARG A 143 9.18 -10.43 -16.49
CA ARG A 143 7.89 -9.91 -16.95
C ARG A 143 8.08 -8.56 -17.64
N MET A 144 7.26 -8.28 -18.64
CA MET A 144 7.16 -6.95 -19.23
C MET A 144 6.47 -5.98 -18.25
N SER A 145 6.67 -4.69 -18.45
CA SER A 145 6.00 -3.66 -17.65
C SER A 145 4.49 -3.72 -17.83
N CYS A 146 4.04 -3.89 -19.07
CA CYS A 146 2.63 -3.95 -19.44
C CYS A 146 2.35 -5.23 -20.22
N ASP A 147 1.21 -5.85 -19.96
CA ASP A 147 0.74 -6.99 -20.74
C ASP A 147 0.38 -6.54 -22.16
N PRO A 148 0.68 -7.36 -23.19
CA PRO A 148 0.30 -7.01 -24.55
C PRO A 148 -1.23 -6.99 -24.68
N PRO A 149 -1.80 -6.10 -25.50
CA PRO A 149 -3.24 -6.07 -25.73
C PRO A 149 -3.73 -7.44 -26.24
N SER A 150 -4.90 -7.87 -25.75
CA SER A 150 -5.54 -9.16 -26.08
C SER A 150 -6.24 -9.16 -27.43
#